data_AF-R6RMW8-F1
#
_entry.id   AF-R6RMW8-F1
#
_cell.length_a   1.000
_cell.length_b   1.000
_cell.length_c   1.000
_cell.angle_alpha   90.00
_cell.angle_beta   90.00
_cell.angle_gamma   90.00
#
_symmetry.space_group_name_H-M   'P 1'
#
loop_
_entity.id
_entity.type
_entity.pdbx_description
1 polymer ?
#
loop_
_entity_poly.entity_id
_entity_poly.type
_entity_poly.pdbx_seq_one_letter_code
_entity_poly.pdbx_strand_id
1 'polypeptide(L)'
;MQKILEPILVTIIFVGSYILNYSCFDTCLSDDVEFNYGKHKKRKIYKETHGFWRKFFFIDIRKMVSRWHYVLFIVNFVAFVLMLILVNIYVLSEENVSRWLFLICGGVYFLSSVPVVFARWGLYRGNVVRSRKEYRKNNRK
;
A
#
# COMPACT_ATOMS: atom_id res chain seq x y z
N MET A 1 -19.23 -29.51 -3.48
CA MET A 1 -18.12 -28.95 -4.28
C MET A 1 -18.28 -27.45 -4.54
N GLN A 2 -19.47 -26.95 -4.93
CA GLN A 2 -19.69 -25.51 -5.16
C GLN A 2 -19.38 -24.61 -3.94
N LYS A 3 -19.81 -25.00 -2.73
CA LYS A 3 -19.58 -24.23 -1.49
C LYS A 3 -18.12 -23.95 -1.09
N ILE A 4 -17.15 -24.67 -1.67
CA ILE A 4 -15.70 -24.47 -1.42
C ILE A 4 -15.03 -23.71 -2.57
N LEU A 5 -15.56 -23.84 -3.79
CA LEU A 5 -14.99 -23.17 -4.96
C LEU A 5 -15.22 -21.65 -4.93
N GLU A 6 -16.38 -21.23 -4.45
CA GLU A 6 -16.75 -19.81 -4.30
C GLU A 6 -15.79 -19.02 -3.38
N PRO A 7 -15.50 -19.44 -2.14
CA PRO A 7 -14.57 -18.71 -1.27
C PRO A 7 -13.14 -18.68 -1.85
N ILE A 8 -12.71 -19.73 -2.53
CA ILE A 8 -11.40 -19.76 -3.21
C ILE A 8 -11.35 -18.74 -4.33
N LEU A 9 -12.37 -18.70 -5.19
CA LEU A 9 -12.44 -17.77 -6.32
C LEU A 9 -12.52 -16.31 -5.84
N VAL A 10 -13.32 -16.02 -4.82
CA VAL A 10 -13.39 -14.71 -4.17
C VAL A 10 -12.02 -14.31 -3.62
N THR A 11 -11.33 -15.24 -2.95
CA THR A 11 -10.00 -15.00 -2.39
C THR A 11 -8.98 -14.65 -3.48
N ILE A 12 -8.98 -15.38 -4.60
CA ILE A 12 -8.08 -15.10 -5.74
C ILE A 12 -8.34 -13.70 -6.31
N ILE A 13 -9.61 -13.34 -6.53
CA ILE A 13 -9.98 -12.01 -7.03
C ILE A 13 -9.54 -10.92 -6.04
N PHE A 14 -9.77 -11.13 -4.74
CA PHE A 14 -9.40 -10.19 -3.70
C PHE A 14 -7.89 -9.97 -3.65
N VAL A 15 -7.11 -11.05 -3.64
CA VAL A 15 -5.64 -10.99 -3.67
C VAL A 15 -5.15 -10.30 -4.94
N GLY A 16 -5.74 -10.59 -6.10
CA GLY A 16 -5.43 -9.91 -7.36
C GLY A 16 -5.66 -8.40 -7.27
N SER A 17 -6.78 -7.97 -6.70
CA SER A 17 -7.08 -6.54 -6.51
C SER A 17 -6.12 -5.85 -5.54
N TYR A 18 -5.67 -6.55 -4.50
CA TYR A 18 -4.66 -6.03 -3.59
C TYR A 18 -3.29 -5.86 -4.25
N ILE A 19 -2.88 -6.77 -5.13
CA ILE A 19 -1.62 -6.63 -5.87
C ILE A 19 -1.62 -5.32 -6.70
N LEU A 20 -2.76 -4.98 -7.31
CA LEU A 20 -2.92 -3.71 -8.03
C LEU A 20 -2.79 -2.51 -7.09
N ASN A 21 -3.45 -2.54 -5.93
CA ASN A 21 -3.36 -1.46 -4.94
C ASN A 21 -1.95 -1.34 -4.32
N TYR A 22 -1.32 -2.47 -4.04
CA TYR A 22 0.04 -2.59 -3.52
C TYR A 22 1.04 -1.86 -4.42
N SER A 23 0.85 -1.90 -5.74
CA SER A 23 1.71 -1.16 -6.69
C SER A 23 1.71 0.36 -6.44
N CYS A 24 0.61 0.93 -5.94
CA CYS A 24 0.53 2.34 -5.57
C CYS A 24 1.43 2.65 -4.37
N PHE A 25 1.40 1.79 -3.36
CA PHE A 25 2.26 1.91 -2.18
C PHE A 25 3.73 1.63 -2.50
N ASP A 26 4.04 0.57 -3.25
CA ASP A 26 5.42 0.26 -3.69
C ASP A 26 6.03 1.46 -4.39
N THR A 27 5.28 2.10 -5.29
CA THR A 27 5.79 3.27 -6.00
C THR A 27 5.90 4.49 -5.09
N CYS A 28 4.92 4.75 -4.22
CA CYS A 28 4.97 5.89 -3.30
C CYS A 28 6.15 5.82 -2.32
N LEU A 29 6.33 4.69 -1.64
CA LEU A 29 7.43 4.50 -0.69
C LEU A 29 8.79 4.50 -1.44
N SER A 30 8.82 3.95 -2.66
CA SER A 30 9.99 4.03 -3.54
C SER A 30 10.34 5.47 -3.94
N ASP A 31 9.34 6.29 -4.27
CA ASP A 31 9.51 7.69 -4.66
C ASP A 31 10.00 8.51 -3.46
N ASP A 32 9.56 8.22 -2.24
CA ASP A 32 10.06 8.84 -1.01
C ASP A 32 11.57 8.59 -0.81
N VAL A 33 12.02 7.34 -0.95
CA VAL A 33 13.47 7.01 -0.87
C VAL A 33 14.23 7.70 -1.99
N GLU A 34 13.67 7.68 -3.19
CA GLU A 34 14.29 8.31 -4.34
C GLU A 34 14.40 9.82 -4.16
N PHE A 35 13.41 10.49 -3.58
CA PHE A 35 13.31 11.93 -3.31
C PHE A 35 14.07 12.38 -2.06
N ASN A 36 14.31 11.50 -1.08
CA ASN A 36 15.11 11.81 0.12
C ASN A 36 16.59 11.44 -0.01
N TYR A 37 16.92 10.35 -0.71
CA TYR A 37 18.27 9.82 -0.73
C TYR A 37 18.86 9.56 -2.12
N GLY A 38 18.03 9.56 -3.17
CA GLY A 38 18.49 9.48 -4.55
C GLY A 38 18.43 8.09 -5.16
N LYS A 39 18.45 8.04 -6.51
CA LYS A 39 18.29 6.82 -7.32
C LYS A 39 19.34 5.75 -7.01
N HIS A 40 20.60 6.15 -6.79
CA HIS A 40 21.68 5.22 -6.50
C HIS A 40 21.49 4.47 -5.18
N LYS A 41 21.06 5.17 -4.12
CA LYS A 41 20.85 4.55 -2.80
C LYS A 41 19.67 3.58 -2.83
N LYS A 42 18.57 3.96 -3.49
CA LYS A 42 17.41 3.07 -3.73
C LYS A 42 17.84 1.77 -4.42
N ARG A 43 18.60 1.87 -5.53
CA ARG A 43 19.09 0.69 -6.27
C ARG A 43 19.98 -0.21 -5.42
N LYS A 44 20.85 0.38 -4.57
CA LYS A 44 21.71 -0.38 -3.67
C LYS A 44 20.89 -1.18 -2.66
N ILE A 45 19.93 -0.53 -1.98
CA ILE A 45 19.07 -1.19 -0.99
C ILE A 45 18.26 -2.31 -1.65
N TYR A 46 17.62 -2.05 -2.80
CA TYR A 46 16.83 -3.08 -3.49
C TYR A 46 17.65 -4.29 -3.95
N LYS A 47 18.96 -4.13 -4.19
CA LYS A 47 19.87 -5.24 -4.50
C LYS A 47 20.29 -6.02 -3.26
N GLU A 48 20.46 -5.34 -2.14
CA GLU A 48 20.87 -5.92 -0.85
C GLU A 48 19.69 -6.54 -0.08
N THR A 49 18.46 -6.12 -0.36
CA THR A 49 17.25 -6.69 0.24
C THR A 49 17.00 -8.09 -0.31
N HIS A 50 17.29 -9.09 0.52
CA HIS A 50 16.95 -10.49 0.27
C HIS A 50 15.74 -10.92 1.11
N GLY A 51 14.83 -11.68 0.50
CA GLY A 51 13.67 -12.26 1.17
C GLY A 51 12.35 -11.59 0.82
N PHE A 52 11.34 -12.41 0.56
CA PHE A 52 10.00 -11.98 0.15
C PHE A 52 9.37 -11.02 1.17
N TRP A 53 9.33 -11.41 2.46
CA TRP A 53 8.71 -10.62 3.52
C TRP A 53 9.42 -9.29 3.79
N ARG A 54 10.75 -9.26 3.67
CA ARG A 54 11.52 -8.01 3.81
C ARG A 54 11.18 -7.02 2.70
N LYS A 55 11.05 -7.53 1.47
CA LYS A 55 10.67 -6.73 0.31
C LYS A 55 9.20 -6.28 0.39
N PHE A 56 8.30 -7.19 0.79
CA PHE A 56 6.86 -6.92 0.89
C PHE A 56 6.52 -5.87 1.96
N PHE A 57 7.15 -5.96 3.13
CA PHE A 57 6.91 -5.01 4.23
C PHE A 57 7.84 -3.78 4.20
N PHE A 58 8.65 -3.62 3.16
CA PHE A 58 9.57 -2.49 3.00
C PHE A 58 10.49 -2.27 4.22
N ILE A 59 10.90 -3.36 4.88
CA ILE A 59 11.56 -3.31 6.19
C ILE A 59 12.86 -2.51 6.14
N ASP A 60 13.64 -2.68 5.07
CA ASP A 60 14.95 -2.04 4.91
C ASP A 60 14.83 -0.54 4.59
N ILE A 61 13.72 -0.10 3.98
CA ILE A 61 13.48 1.31 3.63
C ILE A 61 12.59 2.04 4.64
N ARG A 62 11.97 1.36 5.62
CA ARG A 62 11.00 1.95 6.57
C ARG A 62 11.48 3.22 7.29
N LYS A 63 12.79 3.31 7.56
CA LYS A 63 13.41 4.48 8.23
C LYS A 63 13.69 5.66 7.29
N MET A 64 13.65 5.43 5.98
CA MET A 64 13.97 6.39 4.92
C MET A 64 12.71 6.98 4.25
N VAL A 65 11.54 6.50 4.64
CA VAL A 65 10.25 6.85 4.07
C VAL A 65 9.44 7.66 5.09
N SER A 66 8.47 8.45 4.64
CA SER A 66 7.58 9.17 5.54
C SER A 66 6.86 8.20 6.48
N ARG A 67 6.86 8.51 7.78
CA ARG A 67 6.18 7.68 8.80
C ARG A 67 4.69 7.52 8.48
N TRP A 68 4.05 8.58 8.00
CA TRP A 68 2.62 8.55 7.64
C TRP A 68 2.33 7.65 6.44
N HIS A 69 3.16 7.68 5.40
CA HIS A 69 2.99 6.79 4.24
C HIS A 69 3.15 5.33 4.62
N TYR A 70 4.11 5.02 5.51
CA TYR A 70 4.30 3.67 6.03
C TYR A 70 3.14 3.21 6.92
N VAL A 71 2.63 4.08 7.81
CA VAL A 71 1.46 3.78 8.64
C VAL A 71 0.23 3.52 7.77
N LEU A 72 -0.01 4.34 6.74
CA LEU A 72 -1.11 4.12 5.79
C LEU A 72 -0.99 2.78 5.06
N PHE A 73 0.23 2.38 4.68
CA PHE A 73 0.48 1.06 4.10
C PHE A 73 0.11 -0.08 5.05
N ILE A 74 0.53 0.00 6.32
CA ILE A 74 0.21 -1.04 7.31
C ILE A 74 -1.29 -1.09 7.57
N VAL A 75 -1.95 0.05 7.76
CA VAL A 75 -3.41 0.13 7.95
C VAL A 75 -4.14 -0.46 6.74
N ASN A 76 -3.69 -0.15 5.52
CA ASN A 76 -4.25 -0.69 4.30
C ASN A 76 -4.12 -2.22 4.22
N PHE A 77 -2.92 -2.76 4.51
CA PHE A 77 -2.68 -4.21 4.53
C PHE A 77 -3.53 -4.92 5.58
N VAL A 78 -3.61 -4.39 6.80
CA VAL A 78 -4.45 -4.98 7.86
C VAL A 78 -5.93 -4.94 7.47
N ALA A 79 -6.41 -3.81 6.94
CA ALA A 79 -7.79 -3.69 6.46
C ALA A 79 -8.08 -4.71 5.36
N PHE A 80 -7.15 -4.92 4.41
CA PHE A 80 -7.29 -5.93 3.37
C PHE A 80 -7.39 -7.35 3.93
N VAL A 81 -6.50 -7.74 4.85
CA VAL A 81 -6.53 -9.07 5.48
C VAL A 81 -7.86 -9.29 6.22
N LEU A 82 -8.33 -8.28 6.96
CA LEU A 82 -9.63 -8.35 7.65
C LEU A 82 -10.79 -8.48 6.66
N MET A 83 -10.79 -7.72 5.57
CA MET A 83 -11.81 -7.84 4.52
C MET A 83 -11.81 -9.24 3.89
N LEU A 84 -10.62 -9.82 3.66
CA LEU A 84 -10.49 -11.15 3.08
C LEU A 84 -11.04 -12.23 4.02
N ILE A 85 -10.82 -12.11 5.32
CA ILE A 85 -11.41 -13.02 6.31
C ILE A 85 -12.94 -12.84 6.35
N LEU A 86 -13.41 -11.59 6.43
CA LEU A 86 -14.84 -11.27 6.55
C LEU A 86 -15.64 -11.68 5.31
N VAL A 87 -15.11 -11.53 4.11
CA VAL A 87 -15.79 -11.96 2.88
C VAL A 87 -15.91 -13.48 2.81
N ASN A 88 -14.88 -14.21 3.27
CA ASN A 88 -14.93 -15.67 3.34
C ASN A 88 -15.94 -16.15 4.40
N ILE A 89 -16.01 -15.48 5.56
CA ILE A 89 -17.04 -15.75 6.57
C ILE A 89 -18.43 -15.50 5.99
N TYR A 90 -18.65 -14.34 5.35
CA TYR A 90 -19.93 -14.01 4.74
C TYR A 90 -20.39 -15.07 3.72
N VAL A 91 -19.49 -15.53 2.85
CA VAL A 91 -19.80 -16.56 1.84
C VAL A 91 -20.12 -17.91 2.48
N LEU A 92 -19.57 -18.22 3.66
CA LEU A 92 -19.77 -19.50 4.34
C LEU A 92 -20.95 -19.53 5.31
N SER A 93 -21.20 -18.42 6.03
CA SER A 93 -22.20 -18.34 7.10
C SER A 93 -23.40 -17.44 6.80
N GLU A 94 -23.37 -16.67 5.70
CA GLU A 94 -24.42 -15.72 5.29
C GLU A 94 -24.80 -14.68 6.38
N GLU A 95 -23.91 -14.44 7.33
CA GLU A 95 -24.19 -13.54 8.45
C GLU A 95 -24.16 -12.06 8.04
N ASN A 96 -25.25 -11.33 8.31
CA ASN A 96 -25.35 -9.90 8.00
C ASN A 96 -24.33 -9.01 8.74
N VAL A 97 -23.84 -9.44 9.91
CA VAL A 97 -22.84 -8.68 10.68
C VAL A 97 -21.51 -8.62 9.93
N SER A 98 -21.10 -9.73 9.31
CA SER A 98 -19.86 -9.80 8.52
C SER A 98 -19.88 -8.84 7.34
N ARG A 99 -21.05 -8.63 6.72
CA ARG A 99 -21.24 -7.67 5.62
C ARG A 99 -21.02 -6.23 6.06
N TRP A 100 -21.56 -5.81 7.21
CA TRP A 100 -21.35 -4.47 7.73
C TRP A 100 -19.89 -4.22 8.10
N LEU A 101 -19.25 -5.17 8.77
CA LEU A 101 -17.83 -5.09 9.11
C LEU A 101 -16.95 -5.05 7.85
N PHE A 102 -17.30 -5.81 6.81
CA PHE A 102 -16.61 -5.78 5.53
C PHE A 102 -16.69 -4.40 4.87
N LEU A 103 -17.88 -3.76 4.89
CA LEU A 103 -18.05 -2.40 4.35
C LEU A 103 -17.23 -1.36 5.12
N ILE A 104 -17.19 -1.45 6.45
CA ILE A 104 -16.37 -0.56 7.29
C ILE A 104 -14.88 -0.74 6.95
N CYS A 105 -14.40 -1.99 6.90
CA CYS A 105 -13.01 -2.27 6.53
C CYS A 105 -12.70 -1.82 5.09
N GLY A 106 -13.66 -1.96 4.16
CA GLY A 106 -13.59 -1.42 2.82
C GLY A 106 -13.42 0.09 2.80
N GLY A 107 -14.19 0.82 3.61
CA GLY A 107 -14.02 2.25 3.80
C GLY A 107 -12.61 2.61 4.25
N VAL A 108 -12.07 1.93 5.25
CA VAL A 108 -10.69 2.13 5.74
C VAL A 108 -9.65 1.82 4.65
N TYR A 109 -9.86 0.76 3.87
CA TYR A 109 -8.99 0.38 2.75
C TYR A 109 -8.95 1.45 1.65
N PHE A 110 -10.09 2.03 1.27
CA PHE A 110 -10.13 3.13 0.31
C PHE A 110 -9.56 4.43 0.90
N LEU A 111 -9.93 4.79 2.12
CA LEU A 111 -9.44 6.00 2.78
C LEU A 111 -7.93 5.97 3.05
N SER A 112 -7.32 4.79 3.17
CA SER A 112 -5.85 4.67 3.32
C SER A 112 -5.11 4.77 2.00
N SER A 113 -5.71 4.36 0.88
CA SER A 113 -5.08 4.40 -0.45
C SER A 113 -5.24 5.76 -1.16
N VAL A 114 -6.36 6.46 -0.97
CA VAL A 114 -6.64 7.76 -1.59
C VAL A 114 -5.57 8.83 -1.27
N PRO A 115 -5.17 9.07 0.00
CA PRO A 115 -4.15 10.06 0.34
C PRO A 115 -2.80 9.78 -0.32
N VAL A 116 -2.45 8.50 -0.49
CA VAL A 116 -1.19 8.07 -1.12
C VAL A 116 -1.16 8.42 -2.60
N VAL A 117 -2.29 8.25 -3.30
CA VAL A 117 -2.44 8.67 -4.70
C VAL A 117 -2.37 10.19 -4.82
N PHE A 118 -3.01 10.93 -3.92
CA PHE A 118 -2.98 12.40 -3.93
C PHE A 118 -1.60 12.98 -3.59
N ALA A 119 -0.91 12.45 -2.58
CA ALA A 119 0.46 12.84 -2.22
C ALA A 119 1.40 12.68 -3.42
N ARG A 120 1.22 11.59 -4.17
CA ARG A 120 1.97 11.30 -5.39
C ARG A 120 1.63 12.27 -6.53
N TRP A 121 0.35 12.58 -6.73
CA TRP A 121 -0.06 13.51 -7.79
C TRP A 121 0.59 14.89 -7.62
N GLY A 122 0.75 15.38 -6.38
CA GLY A 122 1.47 16.62 -6.09
C GLY A 122 2.94 16.61 -6.53
N LEU A 123 3.64 15.49 -6.34
CA LEU A 123 5.04 15.31 -6.76
C LEU A 123 5.22 15.35 -8.29
N TYR A 124 4.29 14.76 -9.05
CA TYR A 124 4.36 14.72 -10.51
C TYR A 124 3.81 15.99 -11.18
N ARG A 125 2.75 16.60 -10.65
CA ARG A 125 2.10 17.78 -11.24
C ARG A 125 3.03 18.99 -11.27
N GLY A 126 3.92 19.15 -10.27
CA GLY A 126 4.87 20.25 -10.21
C GLY A 126 6.23 19.98 -10.87
N ASN A 127 6.42 18.82 -11.53
CA ASN A 127 7.75 18.36 -12.01
C ASN A 127 8.84 18.43 -10.92
N VAL A 128 8.44 18.28 -9.66
CA VAL A 128 9.25 18.50 -8.45
C VAL A 128 10.42 17.50 -8.38
N VAL A 129 10.27 16.37 -9.05
CA VAL A 129 11.31 15.36 -9.25
C VAL A 129 12.51 15.92 -10.06
N ARG A 130 12.27 16.83 -11.03
CA ARG A 130 13.33 17.55 -11.77
C ARG A 130 13.89 18.74 -11.00
N SER A 131 13.08 19.50 -10.26
CA SER A 131 13.50 20.69 -9.48
C SER A 131 13.82 20.38 -8.02
N ARG A 132 14.15 19.12 -7.70
CA ARG A 132 14.38 18.61 -6.33
C ARG A 132 15.32 19.46 -5.46
N LYS A 133 16.33 20.09 -6.06
CA LYS A 133 17.25 21.00 -5.37
C LYS A 133 16.56 22.30 -4.90
N GLU A 134 15.69 22.88 -5.72
CA GLU A 134 14.93 24.10 -5.39
C GLU A 134 13.82 23.82 -4.38
N TYR A 135 13.12 22.71 -4.51
CA TYR A 135 12.04 22.34 -3.57
C TYR A 135 12.54 22.11 -2.14
N ARG A 136 13.72 21.49 -2.00
CA ARG A 136 14.41 21.36 -0.69
C ARG A 136 14.88 22.70 -0.11
N LYS A 137 15.16 23.69 -0.96
CA LYS A 137 15.63 25.01 -0.53
C LYS A 137 14.46 25.85 0.01
N ASN A 138 13.27 25.71 -0.57
CA ASN A 138 12.06 26.41 -0.12
C ASN A 138 11.43 25.79 1.14
N ASN A 139 11.42 24.47 1.30
CA ASN A 139 10.85 23.79 2.49
C ASN A 139 11.83 23.67 3.68
N ARG A 140 12.98 24.35 3.63
CA ARG A 140 13.94 24.46 4.75
C ARG A 140 13.86 25.82 5.47
N LYS A 141 12.98 26.72 5.02
CA LYS A 141 12.56 27.91 5.77
C LYS A 141 11.38 27.53 6.64
#